data_AF-A0A366EW09-F1
#
_entry.id   AF-A0A366EW09-F1
#
_cell.length_a   1.000
_cell.length_b   1.000
_cell.length_c   1.000
_cell.angle_alpha   90.00
_cell.angle_beta   90.00
_cell.angle_gamma   90.00
#
_symmetry.space_group_name_H-M   'P 1'
#
loop_
_entity.id
_entity.type
_entity.pdbx_description
1 polymer ?
#
loop_
_entity_poly.entity_id
_entity_poly.type
_entity_poly.pdbx_seq_one_letter_code
_entity_poly.pdbx_strand_id
1 'polypeptide(L)'
;MQAEKLPERQEDCGCGDPSLKRFRQTIATLERTWAAEARNAPFYPFVTWTAEGPRLGAATVLARKGAPEEARLLALLSVAYGFPVPAKVLKHLAWAEAEFDRGDFAKSAMHVALTGISAFAGREGARRLHIAAGILDEGFLTPTAVLKACGLDGGEVETLANITKTSRAFLRATRTEASGRPTVSLPRRTAPLAGKMGATTTWL
;
A
#
# COMPACT_ATOMS: atom_id res chain seq x y z
N MET A 1 36.11 -41.63 38.64
CA MET A 1 35.81 -41.87 37.22
C MET A 1 34.37 -41.45 36.98
N GLN A 2 34.16 -40.24 36.45
CA GLN A 2 32.82 -39.74 36.08
C GLN A 2 32.65 -39.93 34.58
N ALA A 3 31.56 -40.60 34.19
CA ALA A 3 31.23 -40.86 32.80
C ALA A 3 30.71 -39.56 32.16
N GLU A 4 31.52 -39.02 31.26
CA GLU A 4 31.22 -37.85 30.44
C GLU A 4 30.10 -38.23 29.46
N LYS A 5 28.87 -37.82 29.77
CA LYS A 5 27.68 -38.10 28.97
C LYS A 5 27.74 -37.24 27.71
N LEU A 6 28.14 -37.85 26.59
CA LEU A 6 28.19 -37.20 25.28
C LEU A 6 26.81 -36.66 24.90
N PRO A 7 26.72 -35.42 24.38
CA PRO A 7 25.45 -34.84 23.96
C PRO A 7 24.91 -35.59 22.74
N GLU A 8 23.68 -36.09 22.87
CA GLU A 8 22.90 -36.62 21.75
C GLU A 8 22.87 -35.58 20.63
N ARG A 9 23.41 -35.95 19.46
CA ARG A 9 23.26 -35.16 18.24
C ARG A 9 21.79 -35.18 17.88
N GLN A 10 21.11 -34.07 18.15
CA GLN A 10 19.78 -33.81 17.64
C GLN A 10 19.91 -33.60 16.14
N GLU A 11 19.65 -34.66 15.37
CA GLU A 11 19.51 -34.59 13.92
C GLU A 11 18.26 -33.75 13.65
N ASP A 12 18.49 -32.49 13.28
CA ASP A 12 17.47 -31.55 12.87
C ASP A 12 16.86 -32.09 11.56
N CYS A 13 15.78 -32.87 11.70
CA CYS A 13 15.02 -33.44 10.59
C CYS A 13 14.56 -32.27 9.71
N GLY A 14 15.27 -32.03 8.60
CA GLY A 14 15.17 -30.86 7.72
C GLY A 14 13.86 -30.66 6.97
N CYS A 15 12.72 -31.03 7.56
CA CYS A 15 11.37 -30.78 7.06
C CYS A 15 10.84 -29.39 7.47
N GLY A 16 11.70 -28.36 7.47
CA GLY A 16 11.25 -26.99 7.70
C GLY A 16 10.26 -26.56 6.61
N ASP A 17 9.15 -25.92 7.00
CA ASP A 17 8.16 -25.37 6.07
C ASP A 17 8.86 -24.51 4.99
N PRO A 18 8.74 -24.86 3.69
CA PRO A 18 9.39 -24.13 2.61
C PRO A 18 8.98 -22.65 2.57
N SER A 19 7.78 -22.31 3.06
CA SER A 19 7.32 -20.93 3.21
C SER A 19 8.17 -20.14 4.21
N LEU A 20 8.48 -20.73 5.37
CA LEU A 20 9.33 -20.11 6.39
C LEU A 20 10.77 -19.94 5.89
N LYS A 21 11.29 -20.91 5.14
CA LYS A 21 12.62 -20.80 4.51
C LYS A 21 12.67 -19.62 3.55
N ARG A 22 11.68 -19.50 2.66
CA ARG A 22 11.57 -18.37 1.71
C ARG A 22 11.44 -17.04 2.45
N PHE A 23 10.57 -16.95 3.46
CA PHE A 23 10.38 -15.74 4.26
C PHE A 23 11.68 -15.27 4.93
N ARG A 24 12.42 -16.18 5.58
CA ARG A 24 13.73 -15.87 6.18
C ARG A 24 14.75 -15.39 5.13
N GLN A 25 14.77 -16.03 3.96
CA GLN A 25 15.65 -15.63 2.86
C GLN A 25 15.29 -14.24 2.32
N THR A 26 14.00 -13.90 2.23
CA THR A 26 13.53 -12.56 1.87
C THR A 26 13.99 -11.53 2.89
N ILE A 27 13.80 -11.77 4.20
CA ILE A 27 14.29 -10.84 5.24
C ILE A 27 15.80 -10.64 5.11
N ALA A 28 16.58 -11.73 5.03
CA ALA A 28 18.03 -11.63 4.87
C ALA A 28 18.45 -10.88 3.59
N THR A 29 17.61 -10.87 2.55
CA THR A 29 17.84 -10.10 1.33
C THR A 29 17.52 -8.62 1.54
N LEU A 30 16.37 -8.30 2.14
CA LEU A 30 15.97 -6.93 2.48
C LEU A 30 16.98 -6.24 3.43
N GLU A 31 17.53 -6.98 4.39
CA GLU A 31 18.59 -6.51 5.28
C GLU A 31 19.88 -6.15 4.53
N ARG A 32 20.25 -6.97 3.54
CA ARG A 32 21.44 -6.72 2.71
C ARG A 32 21.23 -5.54 1.78
N THR A 33 20.05 -5.43 1.15
CA THR A 33 19.76 -4.30 0.24
C THR A 33 19.62 -2.99 1.01
N TRP A 34 19.09 -3.02 2.23
CA TRP A 34 19.01 -1.85 3.11
C TRP A 34 20.35 -1.13 3.26
N ALA A 35 21.44 -1.86 3.50
CA ALA A 35 22.76 -1.24 3.69
C ALA A 35 23.24 -0.46 2.45
N ALA A 36 22.89 -0.93 1.26
CA ALA A 36 23.20 -0.24 0.00
C ALA A 36 22.26 0.95 -0.24
N GLU A 37 20.96 0.77 -0.03
CA GLU A 37 19.97 1.83 -0.23
C GLU A 37 20.16 2.98 0.76
N ALA A 38 20.39 2.68 2.04
CA ALA A 38 20.58 3.67 3.09
C ALA A 38 21.85 4.54 2.92
N ARG A 39 22.71 4.25 1.93
CA ARG A 39 23.87 5.08 1.55
C ARG A 39 23.59 5.96 0.34
N ASN A 40 22.75 5.50 -0.58
CA ASN A 40 22.61 6.10 -1.91
C ASN A 40 21.25 6.78 -2.11
N ALA A 41 20.20 6.35 -1.40
CA ALA A 41 18.87 6.88 -1.54
C ALA A 41 18.72 8.24 -0.84
N PRO A 42 18.01 9.21 -1.44
CA PRO A 42 17.61 10.42 -0.74
C PRO A 42 16.84 10.08 0.54
N PHE A 43 17.13 10.81 1.61
CA PHE A 43 16.41 10.67 2.87
C PHE A 43 15.26 11.68 2.94
N TYR A 44 14.03 11.19 3.05
CA TYR A 44 12.80 11.97 3.17
C TYR A 44 12.34 11.99 4.64
N PRO A 45 12.59 13.07 5.39
CA PRO A 45 12.16 13.19 6.79
C PRO A 45 10.64 13.38 6.93
N PHE A 46 9.92 13.67 5.84
CA PHE A 46 8.47 13.78 5.82
C PHE A 46 7.92 12.95 4.66
N VAL A 47 6.63 12.62 4.72
CA VAL A 47 5.96 11.97 3.58
C VAL A 47 6.05 12.90 2.38
N THR A 48 6.73 12.45 1.32
CA THR A 48 6.98 13.25 0.13
C THR A 48 6.36 12.56 -1.07
N TRP A 49 5.47 13.24 -1.79
CA TRP A 49 4.86 12.70 -2.99
C TRP A 49 5.84 12.74 -4.16
N THR A 50 5.86 11.65 -4.91
CA THR A 50 6.65 11.47 -6.14
C THR A 50 5.76 10.86 -7.22
N ALA A 51 6.27 10.74 -8.45
CA ALA A 51 5.53 10.11 -9.55
C ALA A 51 5.09 8.65 -9.25
N GLU A 52 5.83 7.93 -8.41
CA GLU A 52 5.53 6.54 -8.03
C GLU A 52 4.54 6.44 -6.86
N GLY A 53 4.42 7.50 -6.06
CA GLY A 53 3.62 7.52 -4.83
C GLY A 53 4.32 8.25 -3.67
N PRO A 54 3.76 8.19 -2.45
CA PRO A 54 4.32 8.81 -1.26
C PRO A 54 5.53 8.02 -0.77
N ARG A 55 6.63 8.73 -0.49
CA ARG A 55 7.89 8.18 0.02
C ARG A 55 8.21 8.70 1.42
N LEU A 56 8.93 7.91 2.20
CA LEU A 56 9.42 8.27 3.54
C LEU A 56 10.76 7.58 3.83
N GLY A 57 11.59 8.17 4.70
CA GLY A 57 12.86 7.57 5.12
C GLY A 57 13.84 7.48 3.96
N ALA A 58 14.49 6.33 3.77
CA ALA A 58 15.42 6.13 2.66
C ALA A 58 14.68 5.84 1.33
N ALA A 59 13.80 6.77 0.94
CA ALA A 59 13.02 6.71 -0.29
C ALA A 59 12.05 5.52 -0.40
N THR A 60 11.66 4.90 0.71
CA THR A 60 10.74 3.75 0.71
C THR A 60 9.34 4.19 0.27
N VAL A 61 8.77 3.48 -0.71
CA VAL A 61 7.43 3.77 -1.28
C VAL A 61 6.34 3.20 -0.37
N LEU A 62 5.53 4.08 0.21
CA LEU A 62 4.48 3.72 1.17
C LEU A 62 3.18 3.23 0.52
N ALA A 63 2.87 3.74 -0.67
CA ALA A 63 1.71 3.36 -1.46
C ALA A 63 2.05 3.49 -2.96
N ARG A 64 1.55 2.58 -3.79
CA ARG A 64 1.67 2.74 -5.25
C ARG A 64 0.58 3.68 -5.76
N LYS A 65 0.96 4.61 -6.63
CA LYS A 65 -0.01 5.53 -7.26
C LYS A 65 -1.16 4.77 -7.93
N GLY A 66 -2.39 5.24 -7.70
CA GLY A 66 -3.60 4.67 -8.32
C GLY A 66 -4.08 3.34 -7.73
N ALA A 67 -3.42 2.79 -6.72
CA ALA A 67 -3.87 1.61 -6.01
C ALA A 67 -4.57 2.01 -4.69
N PRO A 68 -5.72 1.42 -4.34
CA PRO A 68 -6.37 1.66 -3.05
C PRO A 68 -5.57 0.95 -1.94
N GLU A 69 -4.53 1.61 -1.44
CA GLU A 69 -3.52 1.08 -0.51
C GLU A 69 -3.58 1.75 0.88
N GLU A 70 -4.72 2.31 1.29
CA GLU A 70 -4.90 3.01 2.57
C GLU A 70 -4.43 2.19 3.79
N ALA A 71 -4.79 0.90 3.85
CA ALA A 71 -4.37 -0.02 4.91
C ALA A 71 -2.85 -0.24 4.93
N ARG A 72 -2.21 -0.33 3.76
CA ARG A 72 -0.74 -0.45 3.61
C ARG A 72 -0.06 0.83 4.06
N LEU A 73 -0.54 1.98 3.59
CA LEU A 73 -0.03 3.30 3.94
C LEU A 73 -0.06 3.51 5.46
N LEU A 74 -1.19 3.23 6.12
CA LEU A 74 -1.33 3.41 7.57
C LEU A 74 -0.44 2.44 8.37
N ALA A 75 -0.33 1.18 7.92
CA ALA A 75 0.54 0.20 8.56
C ALA A 75 2.02 0.60 8.46
N LEU A 76 2.49 1.00 7.27
CA LEU A 76 3.87 1.41 7.06
C LEU A 76 4.23 2.69 7.83
N LEU A 77 3.32 3.66 7.91
CA LEU A 77 3.50 4.83 8.77
C LEU A 77 3.64 4.41 10.24
N SER A 78 2.76 3.53 10.72
CA SER A 78 2.82 3.07 12.11
C SER A 78 4.10 2.30 12.44
N VAL A 79 4.59 1.47 11.51
CA VAL A 79 5.89 0.78 11.65
C VAL A 79 7.05 1.77 11.67
N ALA A 80 7.03 2.76 10.79
CA ALA A 80 8.08 3.77 10.71
C ALA A 80 8.20 4.52 12.05
N TYR A 81 7.08 5.05 12.56
CA TYR A 81 7.06 5.85 13.78
C TYR A 81 7.06 5.02 15.08
N GLY A 82 6.79 3.72 15.00
CA GLY A 82 6.78 2.83 16.16
C GLY A 82 5.58 3.01 17.08
N PHE A 83 4.50 3.61 16.59
CA PHE A 83 3.22 3.74 17.29
C PHE A 83 2.04 3.67 16.29
N PRO A 84 0.83 3.30 16.73
CA PRO A 84 -0.35 3.31 15.86
C PRO A 84 -0.69 4.72 15.36
N VAL A 85 -0.60 4.94 14.04
CA VAL A 85 -0.94 6.21 13.40
C VAL A 85 -2.45 6.27 13.16
N PRO A 86 -3.13 7.39 13.48
CA PRO A 86 -4.58 7.48 13.37
C PRO A 86 -5.04 7.65 11.92
N ALA A 87 -6.15 7.02 11.55
CA ALA A 87 -6.69 6.95 10.18
C ALA A 87 -7.08 8.32 9.62
N LYS A 88 -7.34 9.32 10.48
CA LYS A 88 -7.59 10.71 10.06
C LYS A 88 -6.44 11.31 9.23
N VAL A 89 -5.22 10.79 9.41
CA VAL A 89 -4.04 11.18 8.61
C VAL A 89 -4.27 10.90 7.12
N LEU A 90 -4.95 9.80 6.78
CA LEU A 90 -5.16 9.38 5.39
C LEU A 90 -5.93 10.42 4.58
N LYS A 91 -6.87 11.13 5.21
CA LYS A 91 -7.63 12.22 4.58
C LYS A 91 -6.70 13.33 4.08
N HIS A 92 -5.75 13.75 4.93
CA HIS A 92 -4.79 14.78 4.58
C HIS A 92 -3.78 14.28 3.54
N LEU A 93 -3.35 13.01 3.61
CA LEU A 93 -2.47 12.42 2.60
C LEU A 93 -3.16 12.31 1.23
N ALA A 94 -4.44 11.95 1.18
CA ALA A 94 -5.22 11.92 -0.07
C ALA A 94 -5.36 13.33 -0.69
N TRP A 95 -5.55 14.37 0.12
CA TRP A 95 -5.53 15.75 -0.36
C TRP A 95 -4.15 16.17 -0.85
N ALA A 96 -3.08 15.76 -0.15
CA ALA A 96 -1.72 16.01 -0.59
C ALA A 96 -1.42 15.37 -1.95
N GLU A 97 -1.92 14.15 -2.21
CA GLU A 97 -1.83 13.49 -3.53
C GLU A 97 -2.56 14.29 -4.61
N ALA A 98 -3.80 14.71 -4.33
CA ALA A 98 -4.62 15.45 -5.28
C ALA A 98 -3.99 16.80 -5.68
N GLU A 99 -3.38 17.53 -4.74
CA GLU A 99 -2.68 18.78 -5.03
C GLU A 99 -1.34 18.54 -5.75
N PHE A 100 -0.63 17.44 -5.43
CA PHE A 100 0.57 17.04 -6.16
C PHE A 100 0.26 16.75 -7.64
N ASP A 101 -0.83 16.02 -7.91
CA ASP A 101 -1.27 15.71 -9.26
C ASP A 101 -1.70 16.94 -10.07
N ARG A 102 -2.11 18.02 -9.39
CA ARG A 102 -2.38 19.33 -10.00
C ARG A 102 -1.12 20.18 -10.22
N GLY A 103 0.04 19.73 -9.73
CA GLY A 103 1.30 20.48 -9.76
C GLY A 103 1.43 21.53 -8.64
N ASP A 104 0.51 21.59 -7.68
CA ASP A 104 0.58 22.51 -6.53
C ASP A 104 1.36 21.86 -5.38
N PHE A 105 2.69 21.83 -5.54
CA PHE A 105 3.59 21.20 -4.57
C PHE A 105 3.55 21.86 -3.18
N ALA A 106 3.27 23.17 -3.13
CA ALA A 106 3.18 23.90 -1.87
C ALA A 106 1.95 23.48 -1.06
N LYS A 107 0.76 23.39 -1.69
CA LYS A 107 -0.43 22.88 -1.01
C LYS A 107 -0.31 21.39 -0.68
N SER A 108 0.33 20.61 -1.54
CA SER A 108 0.64 19.21 -1.24
C SER A 108 1.45 19.08 0.06
N ALA A 109 2.54 19.83 0.18
CA ALA A 109 3.36 19.87 1.40
C ALA A 109 2.60 20.41 2.62
N MET A 110 1.74 21.42 2.44
CA MET A 110 0.86 21.92 3.51
C MET A 110 -0.07 20.82 4.03
N HIS A 111 -0.69 20.03 3.14
CA HIS A 111 -1.53 18.92 3.55
C HIS A 111 -0.75 17.83 4.28
N VAL A 112 0.50 17.55 3.89
CA VAL A 112 1.38 16.66 4.66
C VAL A 112 1.64 17.24 6.06
N ALA A 113 1.94 18.53 6.19
CA ALA A 113 2.15 19.17 7.49
C ALA A 113 0.91 19.10 8.40
N LEU A 114 -0.30 19.25 7.82
CA LEU A 114 -1.57 19.14 8.53
C LEU A 114 -1.87 17.73 9.07
N THR A 115 -1.12 16.70 8.67
CA THR A 115 -1.21 15.38 9.30
C THR A 115 -0.78 15.42 10.78
N GLY A 116 0.04 16.40 11.17
CA GLY A 116 0.61 16.52 12.51
C GLY A 116 1.66 15.45 12.83
N ILE A 117 2.08 14.65 11.85
CA ILE A 117 3.12 13.65 12.03
C ILE A 117 4.47 14.35 12.13
N SER A 118 5.22 14.05 13.20
CA SER A 118 6.55 14.60 13.43
C SER A 118 7.52 14.21 12.32
N ALA A 119 8.57 15.02 12.12
CA ALA A 119 9.68 14.66 11.25
C ALA A 119 10.21 13.27 11.60
N PHE A 120 10.35 12.42 10.59
CA PHE A 120 10.91 11.10 10.70
C PHE A 120 12.41 11.18 10.95
N ALA A 121 12.80 10.86 12.18
CA ALA A 121 14.19 10.86 12.61
C ALA A 121 14.67 9.42 12.80
N GLY A 122 15.81 9.10 12.20
CA GLY A 122 16.58 7.92 12.54
C GLY A 122 16.62 6.84 11.47
N ARG A 123 17.82 6.26 11.35
CA ARG A 123 18.14 5.18 10.40
C ARG A 123 17.42 3.88 10.74
N GLU A 124 17.17 3.62 12.02
CA GLU A 124 16.52 2.39 12.46
C GLU A 124 15.03 2.37 12.10
N GLY A 125 14.32 3.49 12.26
CA GLY A 125 12.94 3.63 11.76
C GLY A 125 12.89 3.36 10.26
N ALA A 126 13.83 3.94 9.50
CA ALA A 126 13.90 3.78 8.05
C ALA A 126 14.18 2.33 7.63
N ARG A 127 15.04 1.62 8.37
CA ARG A 127 15.31 0.20 8.18
C ARG A 127 14.07 -0.66 8.41
N ARG A 128 13.36 -0.44 9.52
CA ARG A 128 12.11 -1.16 9.83
C ARG A 128 11.04 -0.93 8.76
N LEU A 129 10.90 0.32 8.32
CA LEU A 129 10.01 0.70 7.23
C LEU A 129 10.35 -0.02 5.93
N HIS A 130 11.64 -0.06 5.54
CA HIS A 130 12.12 -0.75 4.35
C HIS A 130 11.79 -2.25 4.36
N ILE A 131 12.09 -2.92 5.47
CA ILE A 131 11.82 -4.36 5.63
C ILE A 131 10.31 -4.63 5.60
N ALA A 132 9.52 -3.82 6.30
CA ALA A 132 8.06 -3.97 6.32
C ALA A 132 7.45 -3.77 4.92
N ALA A 133 7.90 -2.76 4.17
CA ALA A 133 7.45 -2.53 2.79
C ALA A 133 7.78 -3.72 1.89
N GLY A 134 9.03 -4.24 1.96
CA GLY A 134 9.43 -5.40 1.18
C GLY A 134 8.64 -6.68 1.53
N ILE A 135 8.32 -6.90 2.80
CA ILE A 135 7.48 -8.03 3.24
C ILE A 135 6.05 -7.92 2.67
N LEU A 136 5.48 -6.70 2.66
CA LEU A 136 4.15 -6.45 2.10
C LEU A 136 4.14 -6.59 0.57
N ASP A 137 5.20 -6.13 -0.09
CA ASP A 137 5.32 -6.19 -1.55
C ASP A 137 5.42 -7.64 -2.08
N GLU A 138 6.06 -8.53 -1.32
CA GLU A 138 6.10 -9.98 -1.59
C GLU A 138 4.80 -10.71 -1.20
N GLY A 139 3.89 -10.04 -0.49
CA GLY A 139 2.62 -10.61 -0.05
C GLY A 139 2.73 -11.67 1.05
N PHE A 140 3.85 -11.74 1.78
CA PHE A 140 4.01 -12.72 2.87
C PHE A 140 3.09 -12.43 4.05
N LEU A 141 2.87 -11.15 4.36
CA LEU A 141 2.02 -10.70 5.46
C LEU A 141 1.01 -9.68 4.97
N THR A 142 -0.12 -9.60 5.67
CA THR A 142 -1.08 -8.51 5.51
C THR A 142 -0.63 -7.28 6.31
N PRO A 143 -1.11 -6.06 6.00
CA PRO A 143 -0.82 -4.87 6.79
C PRO A 143 -1.08 -5.04 8.30
N THR A 144 -2.20 -5.67 8.67
CA THR A 144 -2.54 -5.98 10.07
C THR A 144 -1.56 -6.98 10.69
N ALA A 145 -1.13 -8.01 9.95
CA ALA A 145 -0.18 -8.99 10.45
C ALA A 145 1.22 -8.39 10.66
N VAL A 146 1.63 -7.44 9.81
CA VAL A 146 2.88 -6.68 10.01
C VAL A 146 2.83 -5.86 11.29
N LEU A 147 1.73 -5.13 11.56
CA LEU A 147 1.59 -4.37 12.81
C LEU A 147 1.64 -5.26 14.04
N LYS A 148 0.92 -6.39 14.01
CA LYS A 148 0.96 -7.39 15.08
C LYS A 148 2.37 -7.92 15.32
N ALA A 149 3.13 -8.20 14.27
CA ALA A 149 4.52 -8.65 14.37
C ALA A 149 5.45 -7.58 14.99
N CYS A 150 5.12 -6.30 14.82
CA CYS A 150 5.82 -5.18 15.47
C CYS A 150 5.29 -4.86 16.88
N GLY A 151 4.31 -5.60 17.40
CA GLY A 151 3.70 -5.31 18.71
C GLY A 151 2.82 -4.05 18.72
N LEU A 152 2.31 -3.62 17.56
CA LEU A 152 1.46 -2.45 17.41
C LEU A 152 0.00 -2.85 17.27
N ASP A 153 -0.90 -1.99 17.75
CA ASP A 153 -2.34 -2.15 17.53
C ASP A 153 -2.69 -1.96 16.04
N GLY A 154 -3.43 -2.91 15.49
CA GLY A 154 -3.88 -2.93 14.11
C GLY A 154 -5.36 -2.62 13.92
N GLY A 155 -6.09 -2.23 14.96
CA GLY A 155 -7.55 -2.08 14.93
C GLY A 155 -8.06 -1.09 13.86
N GLU A 156 -7.36 0.02 13.64
CA GLU A 156 -7.74 0.97 12.58
C GLU A 156 -7.47 0.42 11.17
N VAL A 157 -6.34 -0.27 10.98
CA VAL A 157 -5.99 -0.93 9.71
C VAL A 157 -6.98 -2.04 9.37
N GLU A 158 -7.39 -2.82 10.39
CA GLU A 158 -8.42 -3.84 10.25
C GLU A 158 -9.78 -3.24 9.87
N THR A 159 -10.16 -2.13 10.52
CA THR A 159 -11.39 -1.38 10.20
C THR A 159 -11.40 -0.93 8.74
N LEU A 160 -10.30 -0.32 8.27
CA LEU A 160 -10.14 0.09 6.87
C LEU A 160 -10.22 -1.10 5.91
N ALA A 161 -9.53 -2.20 6.22
CA ALA A 161 -9.57 -3.41 5.42
C ALA A 161 -11.00 -3.97 5.29
N ASN A 162 -11.80 -3.89 6.36
CA ASN A 162 -13.19 -4.33 6.38
C ASN A 162 -14.10 -3.40 5.54
N ILE A 163 -13.92 -2.07 5.62
CA ILE A 163 -14.64 -1.12 4.78
C ILE A 163 -14.39 -1.43 3.29
N THR A 164 -13.13 -1.60 2.89
CA THR A 164 -12.79 -1.89 1.50
C THR A 164 -13.37 -3.22 1.01
N LYS A 165 -13.38 -4.27 1.85
CA LYS A 165 -14.02 -5.56 1.53
C LYS A 165 -15.52 -5.39 1.28
N THR A 166 -16.22 -4.66 2.15
CA THR A 166 -17.66 -4.38 2.03
C THR A 166 -17.97 -3.60 0.76
N SER A 167 -17.23 -2.53 0.48
CA SER A 167 -17.42 -1.73 -0.74
C SER A 167 -17.16 -2.55 -2.01
N ARG A 168 -16.14 -3.41 -2.02
CA ARG A 168 -15.86 -4.31 -3.17
C ARG A 168 -16.95 -5.36 -3.37
N ALA A 169 -17.51 -5.93 -2.29
CA ALA A 169 -18.60 -6.88 -2.38
C ALA A 169 -19.86 -6.23 -2.99
N PHE A 170 -20.18 -5.01 -2.56
CA PHE A 170 -21.30 -4.24 -3.10
C PHE A 170 -21.14 -3.95 -4.60
N LEU A 171 -19.96 -3.48 -5.04
CA LEU A 171 -19.69 -3.21 -6.45
C LEU A 171 -19.72 -4.47 -7.33
N ARG A 172 -19.39 -5.65 -6.79
CA ARG A 172 -19.52 -6.92 -7.50
C ARG A 172 -20.98 -7.34 -7.64
N ALA A 173 -21.80 -7.16 -6.61
CA ALA A 173 -23.22 -7.50 -6.64
C ALA A 173 -23.97 -6.69 -7.72
N THR A 174 -23.75 -5.38 -7.79
CA THR A 174 -24.42 -4.50 -8.78
C THR A 174 -23.97 -4.76 -10.22
N ARG A 175 -22.74 -5.23 -10.43
CA ARG A 175 -22.24 -5.60 -11.77
C ARG A 175 -22.87 -6.88 -12.31
N THR A 176 -23.15 -7.85 -11.43
CA THR A 176 -23.80 -9.12 -11.82
C THR A 176 -25.26 -8.89 -12.24
N GLU A 177 -25.97 -7.96 -11.59
CA GLU A 177 -27.34 -7.59 -11.96
C GLU A 177 -27.41 -6.88 -13.32
N ALA A 178 -26.42 -6.05 -13.66
CA ALA A 178 -26.36 -5.38 -14.97
C ALA A 178 -26.02 -6.33 -16.14
N SER A 179 -25.41 -7.49 -15.88
CA SER A 179 -25.10 -8.52 -16.88
C SER A 179 -26.29 -9.42 -17.20
N GLY A 180 -27.30 -9.47 -16.33
CA GLY A 180 -28.54 -10.18 -16.54
C GLY A 180 -29.60 -9.29 -17.18
N ARG A 181 -29.27 -8.54 -18.24
CA ARG A 181 -30.30 -7.84 -19.02
C ARG A 181 -31.33 -8.90 -19.46
N PRO A 182 -32.59 -8.85 -19.00
CA PRO A 182 -33.63 -9.60 -19.68
C PRO A 182 -33.60 -9.12 -21.13
N THR A 183 -33.50 -10.06 -22.07
CA THR A 183 -33.67 -9.81 -23.49
C THR A 183 -35.10 -9.34 -23.68
N VAL A 184 -35.35 -8.06 -23.40
CA VAL A 184 -36.59 -7.40 -23.81
C VAL A 184 -36.43 -7.25 -25.32
N SER A 185 -37.03 -8.19 -26.05
CA SER A 185 -37.22 -8.11 -27.49
C SER A 185 -37.97 -6.82 -27.79
N LEU A 186 -37.24 -5.75 -28.09
CA LEU A 186 -37.83 -4.50 -28.52
C LEU A 186 -38.55 -4.76 -29.85
N PRO A 187 -39.82 -4.36 -30.00
CA PRO A 187 -40.49 -4.39 -31.29
C PRO A 187 -39.73 -3.48 -32.27
N ARG A 188 -39.50 -4.01 -33.48
CA ARG A 188 -38.89 -3.35 -34.63
C ARG A 188 -39.51 -1.96 -34.82
N ARG A 189 -38.78 -0.92 -34.44
CA ARG A 189 -39.13 0.47 -34.75
C ARG A 189 -38.75 0.71 -36.21
N THR A 190 -39.76 0.89 -37.06
CA THR A 190 -39.60 1.33 -38.45
C THR A 190 -38.93 2.69 -38.49
N ALA A 191 -37.89 2.80 -39.32
CA ALA A 191 -37.13 4.03 -39.53
C ALA A 191 -37.93 5.03 -40.38
N PRO A 192 -37.98 6.33 -40.02
CA PRO A 192 -38.29 7.38 -40.97
C PRO A 192 -37.03 7.81 -41.75
N LEU A 193 -37.28 8.13 -43.01
CA LEU A 193 -36.32 8.50 -44.05
C LEU A 193 -35.47 9.72 -43.71
N ALA A 194 -34.25 9.68 -44.24
CA ALA A 194 -33.22 10.69 -44.22
C ALA A 194 -33.70 12.07 -44.71
N GLY A 195 -33.59 13.07 -43.83
CA GLY A 195 -33.52 14.49 -44.21
C GLY A 195 -32.07 14.94 -44.26
N LYS A 196 -31.55 15.21 -45.46
CA LYS A 196 -30.27 15.87 -45.70
C LYS A 196 -30.40 17.38 -45.44
N MET A 197 -29.53 17.93 -44.59
CA MET A 197 -29.13 19.35 -44.52
C MET A 197 -27.92 19.35 -43.56
N GLY A 198 -26.69 19.71 -43.93
CA GLY A 198 -26.25 20.74 -44.85
C GLY A 198 -25.97 22.02 -44.07
N ALA A 199 -24.77 22.17 -43.49
CA ALA A 199 -24.14 23.47 -43.23
C ALA A 199 -22.68 23.29 -42.79
N THR A 200 -21.81 23.66 -43.72
CA THR A 200 -20.41 24.03 -43.57
C THR A 200 -20.27 25.23 -42.63
N THR A 201 -19.34 25.22 -41.68
CA THR A 201 -18.81 26.48 -41.13
C THR A 201 -17.35 26.29 -40.77
N THR A 202 -16.52 26.93 -41.59
CA THR A 202 -15.09 27.20 -41.43
C THR A 202 -14.90 28.29 -40.38
N TRP A 203 -13.94 28.13 -39.48
CA TRP A 203 -13.38 29.25 -38.72
C TRP A 203 -11.85 29.23 -38.83
N LEU A 204 -11.34 30.42 -39.13
CA LEU A 204 -9.93 30.83 -39.20
C LEU A 204 -9.26 30.79 -37.82
#